data_AF-A0A7S2EZN2-F1
#
_entry.id   AF-A0A7S2EZN2-F1
#
_cell.length_a   1.000
_cell.length_b   1.000
_cell.length_c   1.000
_cell.angle_alpha   90.00
_cell.angle_beta   90.00
_cell.angle_gamma   90.00
#
_symmetry.space_group_name_H-M   'P 1'
#
loop_
_entity.id
_entity.type
_entity.pdbx_description
1 polymer ?
#
loop_
_entity_poly.entity_id
_entity_poly.type
_entity_poly.pdbx_seq_one_letter_code
_entity_poly.pdbx_strand_id
1 'polypeptide(L)'
;WDVVLPHTTHVLLCPKIFDDDAYKHLVGVDGGPVLRRFMSHLVGSYPEIRVTVRWVLLNGLTDTQEQLERLAAFCRSLRTCFDEVELLPYHDFGRHKYDALGWR
;
A
#
# COMPACT_ATOMS: atom_id res chain seq x y z
N TRP A 1 11.03 -5.27 11.58
CA TRP A 1 11.50 -4.41 10.47
C TRP A 1 12.95 -4.01 10.65
N ASP A 2 13.43 -4.06 11.89
CA ASP A 2 14.75 -3.66 12.38
C ASP A 2 15.92 -4.48 11.80
N VAL A 3 15.65 -5.61 11.14
CA VAL A 3 16.69 -6.42 10.48
C VAL A 3 16.88 -5.98 9.02
N VAL A 4 15.83 -5.53 8.35
CA VAL A 4 15.85 -5.23 6.91
C VAL A 4 16.07 -3.74 6.66
N LEU A 5 15.40 -2.87 7.42
CA LEU A 5 15.46 -1.42 7.22
C LEU A 5 16.89 -0.83 7.34
N PRO A 6 17.77 -1.28 8.25
CA PRO A 6 19.15 -0.76 8.32
C PRO A 6 20.00 -1.01 7.06
N HIS A 7 19.55 -1.90 6.17
CA HIS A 7 20.23 -2.27 4.93
C HIS A 7 19.41 -1.91 3.69
N THR A 8 18.38 -1.07 3.86
CA THR A 8 17.44 -0.70 2.80
C THR A 8 17.55 0.79 2.53
N THR A 9 17.66 1.18 1.27
CA THR A 9 17.64 2.59 0.84
C THR A 9 16.28 3.01 0.30
N HIS A 10 15.49 2.06 -0.20
CA HIS A 10 14.22 2.31 -0.85
C HIS A 10 13.18 1.25 -0.48
N VAL A 11 11.96 1.70 -0.18
CA VAL A 11 10.81 0.84 0.10
C VAL A 11 9.74 1.03 -0.96
N LEU A 12 9.33 -0.07 -1.58
CA LEU A 12 8.16 -0.12 -2.44
C LEU A 12 6.96 -0.53 -1.59
N LEU A 13 6.13 0.44 -1.22
CA LEU A 13 5.01 0.22 -0.32
C LEU A 13 3.71 0.11 -1.10
N CYS A 14 2.89 -0.92 -0.84
CA CYS A 14 1.60 -1.10 -1.50
C CYS A 14 0.45 -1.08 -0.50
N PRO A 15 -0.03 0.11 -0.08
CA PRO A 15 -1.31 0.23 0.61
C PRO A 15 -2.43 -0.26 -0.30
N LYS A 16 -3.45 -0.90 0.27
CA LYS A 16 -4.57 -1.48 -0.51
C LYS A 16 -5.79 -0.57 -0.50
N ILE A 17 -6.19 -0.12 0.68
CA ILE A 17 -7.26 0.83 0.91
C ILE A 17 -7.10 1.39 2.34
N PHE A 18 -7.65 2.58 2.63
CA PHE A 18 -7.47 3.24 3.93
C PHE A 18 -8.68 3.12 4.87
N ASP A 19 -9.66 2.30 4.50
CA ASP A 19 -10.82 1.96 5.31
C ASP A 19 -10.66 0.55 5.85
N ASP A 20 -10.75 0.36 7.18
CA ASP A 20 -10.41 -0.93 7.81
C ASP A 20 -11.44 -2.02 7.42
N ASP A 21 -12.73 -1.68 7.28
CA ASP A 21 -13.78 -2.63 6.86
C ASP A 21 -13.62 -3.01 5.39
N ALA A 22 -13.42 -2.03 4.50
CA ALA A 22 -13.16 -2.29 3.09
C ALA A 22 -11.83 -3.03 2.87
N TYR A 23 -10.81 -2.79 3.71
CA TYR A 23 -9.55 -3.52 3.67
C TYR A 23 -9.77 -4.98 4.01
N LYS A 24 -10.51 -5.26 5.09
CA LYS A 24 -10.83 -6.63 5.48
C LYS A 24 -11.63 -7.34 4.40
N HIS A 25 -12.58 -6.65 3.76
CA HIS A 25 -13.34 -7.20 2.64
C HIS A 25 -12.45 -7.51 1.43
N LEU A 26 -11.55 -6.60 1.05
CA LEU A 26 -10.69 -6.72 -0.13
C LEU A 26 -9.54 -7.72 0.05
N VAL A 27 -8.91 -7.73 1.23
CA VAL A 27 -7.66 -8.46 1.49
C VAL A 27 -7.88 -9.71 2.34
N GLY A 28 -8.99 -9.79 3.07
CA GLY A 28 -9.34 -10.91 3.94
C GLY A 28 -8.70 -10.88 5.33
N VAL A 29 -7.90 -9.85 5.65
CA VAL A 29 -7.22 -9.67 6.95
C VAL A 29 -7.21 -8.20 7.37
N ASP A 30 -7.03 -7.93 8.66
CA ASP A 30 -6.93 -6.57 9.19
C ASP A 30 -5.50 -6.02 9.01
N GLY A 31 -5.28 -5.13 8.04
CA GLY A 31 -3.94 -4.61 7.70
C GLY A 31 -3.64 -3.18 8.14
N GLY A 32 -4.66 -2.37 8.42
CA GLY A 32 -4.52 -0.95 8.77
C GLY A 32 -3.57 -0.67 9.95
N PRO A 33 -3.71 -1.35 11.10
CA PRO A 33 -2.84 -1.13 12.26
C PRO A 33 -1.36 -1.43 11.97
N VAL A 34 -1.08 -2.48 11.20
CA VAL A 34 0.29 -2.87 10.83
C VAL A 34 0.92 -1.83 9.91
N LEU A 35 0.18 -1.34 8.91
CA LEU A 35 0.63 -0.28 8.02
C LEU A 35 0.98 0.99 8.80
N ARG A 36 0.09 1.43 9.70
CA ARG A 36 0.31 2.63 10.54
C ARG A 36 1.58 2.49 11.38
N ARG A 37 1.74 1.35 12.08
CA ARG A 37 2.93 1.08 12.91
C ARG A 37 4.20 1.04 12.06
N PHE A 38 4.15 0.45 10.87
CA PHE A 38 5.28 0.40 9.94
C PHE A 38 5.70 1.80 9.51
N MET A 39 4.73 2.64 9.11
CA MET A 39 5.02 3.99 8.67
C MET A 39 5.59 4.87 9.79
N SER A 40 5.00 4.81 10.99
CA SER A 40 5.52 5.57 12.12
C SER A 40 6.97 5.19 12.46
N HIS A 41 7.30 3.90 12.37
CA HIS A 41 8.65 3.42 12.61
C HIS A 41 9.62 3.83 11.48
N LEU A 42 9.24 3.65 10.22
CA LEU A 42 10.07 4.01 9.06
C LEU A 42 10.37 5.51 9.05
N VAL A 43 9.34 6.36 9.13
CA VAL A 43 9.49 7.82 9.07
C VAL A 43 10.22 8.36 10.31
N GLY A 44 10.04 7.74 11.48
CA GLY A 44 10.64 8.18 12.73
C GLY A 44 12.10 7.74 12.91
N SER A 45 12.48 6.57 12.39
CA SER A 45 13.80 5.97 12.64
C SER A 45 14.72 5.98 11.44
N TYR A 46 14.18 6.08 10.21
CA TYR A 46 14.96 6.01 8.96
C TYR A 46 14.50 7.09 7.96
N PRO A 47 14.59 8.38 8.32
CA PRO A 47 14.08 9.48 7.50
C PRO A 47 14.74 9.61 6.12
N GLU A 48 15.89 8.99 5.91
CA GLU A 48 16.65 8.92 4.66
C GLU A 48 16.13 7.86 3.67
N ILE A 49 15.37 6.87 4.14
CA ILE A 49 14.80 5.84 3.27
C ILE A 49 13.73 6.47 2.38
N ARG A 50 13.83 6.25 1.07
CA ARG A 50 12.86 6.71 0.08
C ARG A 50 11.72 5.71 -0.05
N VAL A 51 10.50 6.21 -0.23
CA VAL A 51 9.28 5.39 -0.32
C VAL A 51 8.55 5.71 -1.61
N THR A 52 8.45 4.72 -2.49
CA THR A 52 7.52 4.73 -3.62
C THR A 52 6.23 4.04 -3.18
N VAL A 53 5.12 4.77 -3.26
CA VAL A 53 3.79 4.24 -2.95
C VAL A 53 3.17 3.67 -4.21
N ARG A 54 2.81 2.40 -4.17
CA ARG A 54 2.23 1.65 -5.30
C ARG A 54 0.75 1.44 -5.04
N TRP A 55 -0.08 2.08 -5.85
CA TRP A 55 -1.52 2.11 -5.66
C TRP A 55 -2.23 1.43 -6.83
N VAL A 56 -2.90 0.30 -6.54
CA VAL A 56 -3.66 -0.42 -7.56
C VAL A 56 -5.02 0.24 -7.74
N LEU A 57 -5.36 0.62 -8.97
CA LEU A 57 -6.65 1.20 -9.34
C LEU A 57 -7.65 0.09 -9.69
N LEU A 58 -8.65 -0.07 -8.82
CA LEU A 58 -9.80 -0.94 -8.95
C LEU A 58 -11.04 -0.06 -9.14
N ASN A 59 -11.74 -0.28 -10.25
CA ASN A 59 -12.90 0.51 -10.64
C ASN A 59 -13.98 0.53 -9.55
N GLY A 60 -14.33 1.74 -9.08
CA GLY A 60 -15.33 2.00 -8.07
C GLY A 60 -14.88 1.71 -6.64
N LEU A 61 -13.64 1.26 -6.43
CA LEU A 61 -13.14 0.87 -5.12
C LEU A 61 -11.95 1.72 -4.66
N THR A 62 -10.88 1.77 -5.46
CA THR A 62 -9.64 2.50 -5.10
C THR A 62 -9.33 3.66 -6.03
N ASP A 63 -10.11 3.84 -7.10
CA ASP A 63 -10.02 4.95 -8.05
C ASP A 63 -11.01 6.08 -7.77
N THR A 64 -11.79 5.97 -6.68
CA THR A 64 -12.75 7.01 -6.28
C THR A 64 -12.03 8.26 -5.78
N GLN A 65 -12.64 9.43 -5.99
CA GLN A 65 -12.09 10.71 -5.51
C GLN A 65 -11.72 10.67 -4.02
N GLU A 66 -12.59 10.10 -3.18
CA GLU A 66 -12.35 9.97 -1.75
C GLU A 66 -11.08 9.15 -1.45
N GLN A 67 -10.89 8.02 -2.13
CA GLN A 67 -9.71 7.19 -1.91
C GLN A 67 -8.43 7.85 -2.43
N LEU A 68 -8.50 8.58 -3.54
CA LEU A 68 -7.37 9.35 -4.07
C LEU A 68 -6.99 10.51 -3.14
N GLU A 69 -7.95 11.16 -2.50
CA GLU A 69 -7.69 12.18 -1.47
C GLU A 69 -7.02 11.57 -0.23
N ARG A 70 -7.49 10.40 0.22
CA ARG A 70 -6.85 9.64 1.32
C ARG A 70 -5.44 9.19 0.95
N LEU A 71 -5.21 8.75 -0.29
CA LEU A 71 -3.89 8.42 -0.82
C LEU A 71 -2.96 9.63 -0.80
N ALA A 72 -3.44 10.79 -1.28
CA ALA A 72 -2.66 12.03 -1.27
C ALA A 72 -2.30 12.45 0.16
N ALA A 73 -3.25 12.37 1.10
CA ALA A 73 -3.02 12.64 2.52
C ALA A 73 -1.98 11.68 3.12
N PHE A 74 -2.08 10.39 2.79
CA PHE A 74 -1.11 9.38 3.20
C PHE A 74 0.30 9.70 2.66
N CYS A 75 0.43 10.00 1.37
CA CYS A 75 1.71 10.35 0.76
C CYS A 75 2.35 11.58 1.43
N ARG A 76 1.54 12.60 1.75
CA ARG A 76 2.02 13.78 2.50
C ARG A 76 2.52 13.42 3.90
N SER A 77 1.91 12.43 4.56
CA SER A 77 2.33 11.97 5.88
C SER A 77 3.71 11.31 5.91
N LEU A 78 4.24 10.89 4.75
CA LEU A 78 5.57 10.29 4.62
C LEU A 78 6.72 11.31 4.70
N ARG A 79 6.41 12.62 4.66
CA ARG A 79 7.38 13.72 4.84
C ARG A 79 8.58 13.57 3.90
N THR A 80 9.80 13.61 4.43
CA THR A 80 11.05 13.50 3.67
C THR A 80 11.27 12.12 3.07
N CYS A 81 10.57 11.09 3.54
CA CYS A 81 10.67 9.74 2.97
C CYS A 81 9.90 9.61 1.67
N PHE A 82 8.92 10.48 1.38
CA PHE A 82 8.13 10.40 0.15
C PHE A 82 9.00 10.56 -1.10
N ASP A 83 8.86 9.64 -2.05
CA ASP A 83 9.51 9.72 -3.36
C ASP A 83 8.49 9.96 -4.48
N GLU A 84 7.66 8.97 -4.77
CA GLU A 84 6.64 9.07 -5.82
C GLU A 84 5.44 8.14 -5.55
N VAL A 85 4.41 8.29 -6.38
CA VAL A 85 3.26 7.38 -6.44
C VAL A 85 3.22 6.70 -7.80
N GLU A 86 3.27 5.37 -7.81
CA GLU A 86 2.97 4.54 -8.97
C GLU A 86 1.47 4.18 -8.96
N LEU A 87 0.72 4.69 -9.95
CA LEU A 87 -0.66 4.27 -10.20
C LEU A 87 -0.66 3.05 -11.11
N LEU A 88 -1.24 1.95 -10.64
CA LEU A 88 -1.22 0.66 -11.31
C LEU A 88 -2.65 0.24 -11.69
N PRO A 89 -3.08 0.39 -12.95
CA PRO A 89 -4.37 -0.12 -13.40
C PRO A 89 -4.48 -1.63 -13.14
N TYR A 90 -5.58 -2.07 -12.53
CA TYR A 90 -5.82 -3.49 -12.33
C TYR A 90 -5.87 -4.25 -13.66
N HIS A 91 -5.41 -5.49 -13.64
CA HIS A 91 -5.43 -6.40 -14.77
C HIS A 91 -5.73 -7.83 -14.30
N ASP A 92 -6.30 -8.66 -15.18
CA ASP A 92 -6.69 -10.04 -14.86
C ASP A 92 -5.55 -11.06 -14.90
N PHE A 93 -4.30 -10.61 -15.04
CA PHE A 93 -3.15 -11.50 -15.01
C PHE A 93 -3.11 -12.32 -13.72
N GLY A 94 -3.02 -13.64 -13.87
CA GLY A 94 -3.01 -14.59 -12.74
C GLY A 94 -4.35 -15.26 -12.45
N ARG A 95 -5.47 -14.85 -13.08
CA ARG A 95 -6.78 -15.51 -12.93
C ARG A 95 -6.71 -17.04 -13.15
N HIS A 96 -5.97 -17.46 -14.18
CA HIS A 96 -5.74 -18.89 -14.48
C HIS A 96 -5.13 -19.71 -13.32
N LYS A 97 -4.41 -19.08 -12.38
CA LYS A 97 -3.86 -19.78 -11.22
C LYS A 97 -4.97 -20.17 -10.23
N TYR A 98 -5.99 -19.33 -10.09
CA TYR A 98 -7.15 -19.62 -9.24
C TYR A 98 -7.99 -20.74 -9.86
N ASP A 99 -8.23 -20.67 -11.18
CA ASP A 99 -8.91 -21.73 -11.93
C ASP A 99 -8.22 -23.10 -11.74
N ALA A 100 -6.88 -23.12 -11.83
CA ALA A 100 -6.08 -24.34 -11.63
C ALA A 100 -6.17 -24.92 -10.21
N LEU A 101 -6.45 -24.08 -9.20
CA LEU A 101 -6.68 -24.49 -7.81
C LEU A 101 -8.15 -24.81 -7.52
N GLY A 102 -9.05 -24.65 -8.51
CA GLY A 102 -10.49 -24.82 -8.33
C GLY A 102 -11.13 -23.70 -7.49
N TRP A 103 -10.45 -22.57 -7.33
CA TRP A 103 -10.96 -21.40 -6.63
C TRP A 103 -11.68 -20.51 -7.65
N ARG A 104 -12.95 -20.22 -7.41
CA ARG A 104 -13.77 -19.29 -8.21
C ARG A 104 -14.23 -18.13 -7.36
#